data_AF-A0A845RVR4-F1
#
_entry.id   AF-A0A845RVR4-F1
#
_cell.length_a   1.000
_cell.length_b   1.000
_cell.length_c   1.000
_cell.angle_alpha   90.00
_cell.angle_beta   90.00
_cell.angle_gamma   90.00
#
_symmetry.space_group_name_H-M   'P 1'
#
loop_
_entity.id
_entity.type
_entity.pdbx_description
1 polymer ?
#
loop_
_entity_poly.entity_id
_entity_poly.type
_entity_poly.pdbx_seq_one_letter_code
_entity_poly.pdbx_strand_id
1 'polypeptide(L)'
;AAYDSGRCDVYTTDKSGLAANRTKTKNPADHIILPETISKEPLGPVVRGNDENWANITRWTLNVMIEAEELGVTKANVDTLKSTDNPAIKRLLGLEGETGKNLSLSNEWSYNIIKQVGNYGESYEANVGPKTPVGLGRGLNQLWTKGGILYAPPVR
;
A
#
# COMPACT_ATOMS: atom_id res chain seq x y z
N ALA A 1 7.08 -4.75 -26.34
CA ALA A 1 7.41 -5.38 -27.64
C ALA A 1 7.46 -4.36 -28.77
N ALA A 2 6.36 -3.70 -29.18
CA ALA A 2 6.40 -2.73 -30.29
C ALA A 2 7.18 -1.44 -29.99
N TYR A 3 7.01 -0.89 -28.78
CA TYR A 3 7.79 0.27 -28.29
C TYR A 3 9.30 -0.02 -28.22
N ASP A 4 9.69 -1.07 -27.49
CA ASP A 4 11.09 -1.48 -27.32
C ASP A 4 11.74 -2.00 -28.63
N SER A 5 10.95 -2.27 -29.68
CA SER A 5 11.44 -2.56 -31.03
C SER A 5 11.49 -1.34 -31.96
N GLY A 6 11.19 -0.13 -31.46
CA GLY A 6 11.18 1.10 -32.25
C GLY A 6 10.03 1.24 -33.25
N ARG A 7 8.97 0.43 -33.15
CA ARG A 7 7.78 0.54 -34.02
C ARG A 7 6.75 1.54 -33.49
N CYS A 8 6.84 1.90 -32.21
CA CYS A 8 6.04 2.96 -31.60
C CYS A 8 7.00 3.98 -30.99
N ASP A 9 6.74 5.26 -31.24
CA ASP A 9 7.57 6.36 -30.71
C ASP A 9 7.38 6.55 -29.20
N VAL A 10 6.16 6.31 -28.71
CA VAL A 10 5.76 6.55 -27.32
C VAL A 10 4.94 5.37 -26.79
N TYR A 11 5.04 5.13 -25.49
CA TYR A 11 4.22 4.18 -24.74
C TYR A 11 3.49 4.93 -23.61
N THR A 12 2.19 4.69 -23.43
CA THR A 12 1.39 5.34 -22.39
C THR A 12 0.64 4.32 -21.55
N THR A 13 0.60 4.57 -20.24
CA THR A 13 -0.17 3.86 -19.21
C THR A 13 -0.04 4.68 -17.91
N ASP A 14 -0.48 4.15 -16.75
CA ASP A 14 -0.25 4.81 -15.47
C ASP A 14 1.25 4.96 -15.17
N LYS A 15 1.65 6.01 -14.42
CA LYS A 15 3.09 6.31 -14.19
C LYS A 15 3.83 5.18 -13.48
N SER A 16 3.17 4.47 -12.57
CA SER A 16 3.72 3.27 -11.93
C SER A 16 3.94 2.14 -12.94
N GLY A 17 2.97 1.90 -13.82
CA GLY A 17 3.06 0.96 -14.92
C GLY A 17 4.17 1.32 -15.91
N LEU A 18 4.38 2.60 -16.20
CA LEU A 18 5.51 3.07 -17.02
C LEU A 18 6.85 2.76 -16.34
N ALA A 19 6.99 3.08 -15.06
CA ALA A 19 8.21 2.78 -14.30
C ALA A 19 8.50 1.29 -14.24
N ALA A 20 7.48 0.45 -14.00
CA ALA A 20 7.62 -1.00 -14.00
C ALA A 20 7.96 -1.56 -15.39
N ASN A 21 7.31 -1.09 -16.46
CA ASN A 21 7.59 -1.57 -17.82
C ASN A 21 8.97 -1.13 -18.31
N ARG A 22 9.46 0.06 -17.92
CA ARG A 22 10.83 0.51 -18.20
C ARG A 22 11.87 -0.49 -17.70
N THR A 23 11.65 -1.13 -16.54
CA THR A 23 12.59 -2.15 -16.02
C THR A 23 12.72 -3.39 -16.91
N LYS A 24 11.77 -3.59 -17.84
CA LYS A 24 11.69 -4.77 -18.71
C LYS A 24 12.16 -4.50 -20.15
N THR A 25 12.58 -3.27 -20.47
CA THR A 25 13.13 -2.94 -21.79
C THR A 25 14.58 -3.43 -21.90
N LYS A 26 15.12 -3.47 -23.12
CA LYS A 26 16.51 -3.91 -23.34
C LYS A 26 17.52 -3.04 -22.59
N ASN A 27 17.31 -1.73 -22.63
CA ASN A 27 18.16 -0.72 -21.99
C ASN A 27 17.31 0.27 -21.18
N PRO A 28 16.96 -0.02 -19.92
CA PRO A 28 16.08 0.83 -19.11
C PRO A 28 16.50 2.30 -19.01
N ALA A 29 17.81 2.58 -19.06
CA ALA A 29 18.38 3.93 -18.98
C ALA A 29 18.07 4.80 -20.21
N ASP A 30 17.75 4.20 -21.36
CA ASP A 30 17.46 4.92 -22.60
C ASP A 30 16.03 5.50 -22.61
N HIS A 31 15.22 5.20 -21.58
CA HIS A 31 13.81 5.58 -21.53
C HIS A 31 13.49 6.57 -20.41
N ILE A 32 12.91 7.70 -20.79
CA ILE A 32 12.42 8.73 -19.87
C ILE A 32 10.89 8.66 -19.71
N ILE A 33 10.41 8.90 -18.50
CA ILE A 33 8.99 9.15 -18.24
C ILE A 33 8.82 10.65 -18.21
N LEU A 34 7.97 11.18 -19.10
CA LEU A 34 7.70 12.62 -19.18
C LEU A 34 6.99 13.13 -17.91
N PRO A 35 7.20 14.41 -17.54
CA PRO A 35 6.70 14.95 -16.27
C PRO A 35 5.18 15.10 -16.24
N GLU A 36 4.50 15.22 -17.38
CA GLU A 36 3.06 15.46 -17.47
C GLU A 36 2.25 14.30 -16.85
N THR A 37 1.21 14.65 -16.10
CA THR A 37 0.16 13.72 -15.66
C THR A 37 -1.14 14.16 -16.32
N ILE A 38 -1.72 13.31 -17.17
CA ILE A 38 -2.89 13.66 -17.99
C ILE A 38 -4.21 13.05 -17.49
N SER A 39 -4.17 12.19 -16.47
CA SER A 39 -5.36 11.55 -15.88
C SER A 39 -5.19 11.28 -14.38
N LYS A 40 -6.28 10.92 -13.72
CA LYS A 40 -6.31 10.48 -12.31
C LYS A 40 -6.57 8.97 -12.28
N GLU A 41 -5.60 8.19 -11.83
CA GLU A 41 -5.66 6.72 -11.80
C GLU A 41 -5.51 6.19 -10.35
N PRO A 42 -6.54 6.31 -9.49
CA PRO A 42 -6.47 5.82 -8.11
C PRO A 42 -6.61 4.29 -8.07
N LEU A 43 -5.46 3.60 -8.03
CA LEU A 43 -5.39 2.15 -7.90
C LEU A 43 -5.80 1.73 -6.49
N GLY A 44 -6.84 0.92 -6.39
CA GLY A 44 -7.33 0.37 -5.13
C GLY A 44 -7.86 -1.05 -5.29
N PRO A 45 -8.10 -1.76 -4.19
CA PRO A 45 -8.73 -3.07 -4.24
C PRO A 45 -10.13 -2.98 -4.85
N VAL A 46 -10.45 -3.92 -5.74
CA VAL A 46 -11.77 -4.03 -6.37
C VAL A 46 -12.36 -5.38 -6.02
N VAL A 47 -13.62 -5.37 -5.59
CA VAL A 47 -14.38 -6.57 -5.24
C VAL A 47 -15.72 -6.60 -5.96
N ARG A 48 -16.32 -7.79 -6.03
CA ARG A 48 -17.70 -7.96 -6.52
C ARG A 48 -18.70 -7.24 -5.61
N GLY A 49 -19.80 -6.77 -6.20
CA GLY A 49 -20.94 -6.25 -5.44
C GLY A 49 -21.71 -7.34 -4.69
N ASN A 50 -22.57 -6.91 -3.77
CA ASN A 50 -23.45 -7.75 -2.94
C ASN A 50 -22.71 -8.75 -2.02
N ASP A 51 -21.50 -8.38 -1.60
CA ASP A 51 -20.69 -9.10 -0.62
C ASP A 51 -20.04 -8.09 0.34
N GLU A 52 -20.85 -7.53 1.23
CA GLU A 52 -20.41 -6.45 2.13
C GLU A 52 -19.31 -6.89 3.09
N ASN A 53 -19.35 -8.14 3.56
CA ASN A 53 -18.31 -8.65 4.44
C ASN A 53 -16.97 -8.70 3.72
N TRP A 54 -16.93 -9.21 2.49
CA TRP A 54 -15.68 -9.25 1.70
C TRP A 54 -15.18 -7.84 1.35
N ALA A 55 -16.09 -6.92 1.02
CA ALA A 55 -15.73 -5.51 0.81
C ALA A 55 -15.14 -4.87 2.07
N ASN A 56 -15.71 -5.15 3.23
CA ASN A 56 -15.22 -4.65 4.53
C ASN A 56 -13.83 -5.21 4.85
N ILE A 57 -13.62 -6.53 4.72
CA ILE A 57 -12.31 -7.17 4.94
C ILE A 57 -11.25 -6.54 4.04
N THR A 58 -11.57 -6.39 2.75
CA THR A 58 -10.63 -5.85 1.76
C THR A 58 -10.28 -4.40 2.06
N ARG A 59 -11.28 -3.55 2.33
CA ARG A 59 -11.08 -2.14 2.68
C ARG A 59 -10.25 -1.99 3.95
N TRP A 60 -10.59 -2.75 4.99
CA TRP A 60 -9.94 -2.65 6.29
C TRP A 60 -8.52 -3.21 6.29
N THR A 61 -8.21 -4.17 5.43
CA THR A 61 -6.83 -4.63 5.19
C THR A 61 -5.92 -3.47 4.77
N LEU A 62 -6.33 -2.67 3.78
CA LEU A 62 -5.56 -1.50 3.34
C LEU A 62 -5.46 -0.43 4.43
N ASN A 63 -6.57 -0.11 5.09
CA ASN A 63 -6.60 0.91 6.15
C ASN A 63 -5.66 0.55 7.31
N VAL A 64 -5.65 -0.70 7.75
CA VAL A 64 -4.74 -1.17 8.82
C VAL A 64 -3.28 -1.02 8.42
N MET A 65 -2.93 -1.34 7.17
CA MET A 65 -1.56 -1.16 6.71
C MET A 65 -1.13 0.32 6.74
N ILE A 66 -2.03 1.23 6.37
CA ILE A 66 -1.77 2.68 6.39
C ILE A 66 -1.70 3.20 7.83
N GLU A 67 -2.65 2.87 8.69
CA GLU A 67 -2.66 3.29 10.10
C GLU A 67 -1.47 2.71 10.88
N ALA A 68 -1.05 1.48 10.58
CA ALA A 68 0.17 0.90 11.13
C ALA A 68 1.41 1.73 10.77
N GLU A 69 1.52 2.21 9.52
CA GLU A 69 2.61 3.10 9.11
C GLU A 69 2.55 4.43 9.87
N GLU A 70 1.35 5.01 10.01
CA GLU A 70 1.12 6.26 10.74
C GLU A 70 1.51 6.16 12.22
N LEU A 71 1.21 5.03 12.86
CA LEU A 71 1.53 4.75 14.27
C LEU A 71 2.95 4.20 14.48
N GLY A 72 3.75 4.01 13.42
CA GLY A 72 5.11 3.45 13.52
C GLY A 72 5.15 1.96 13.88
N VAL A 73 4.06 1.23 13.65
CA VAL A 73 3.98 -0.22 13.79
C VAL A 73 4.53 -0.86 12.52
N THR A 74 5.50 -1.76 12.69
CA THR A 74 6.25 -2.40 11.60
C THR A 74 6.25 -3.91 11.77
N LYS A 75 6.58 -4.65 10.73
CA LYS A 75 6.80 -6.10 10.81
C LYS A 75 7.81 -6.48 11.90
N ALA A 76 8.81 -5.63 12.13
CA ALA A 76 9.89 -5.88 13.08
C ALA A 76 9.48 -5.67 14.55
N ASN A 77 8.62 -4.69 14.85
CA ASN A 77 8.25 -4.33 16.23
C ASN A 77 6.86 -4.81 16.67
N VAL A 78 6.03 -5.32 15.76
CA VAL A 78 4.63 -5.68 16.05
C VAL A 78 4.47 -6.65 17.23
N ASP A 79 5.40 -7.61 17.41
CA ASP A 79 5.37 -8.55 18.54
C ASP A 79 5.61 -7.82 19.87
N THR A 80 6.59 -6.91 19.90
CA THR A 80 6.93 -6.13 21.10
C THR A 80 5.81 -5.17 21.50
N LEU A 81 5.01 -4.73 20.52
CA LEU A 81 3.90 -3.83 20.75
C LEU A 81 2.66 -4.54 21.31
N LYS A 82 2.68 -5.88 21.49
CA LYS A 82 1.62 -6.59 22.23
C LYS A 82 1.52 -6.18 23.71
N SER A 83 2.56 -5.58 24.28
CA SER A 83 2.58 -5.04 25.64
C SER A 83 2.55 -3.51 25.70
N THR A 84 2.26 -2.82 24.60
CA THR A 84 2.17 -1.36 24.56
C THR A 84 1.05 -0.85 25.46
N ASP A 85 1.17 0.38 25.98
CA ASP A 85 0.08 1.09 26.66
C ASP A 85 -0.66 2.10 25.78
N ASN A 86 -0.21 2.29 24.53
CA ASN A 86 -0.88 3.18 23.59
C ASN A 86 -2.24 2.58 23.17
N PRO A 87 -3.39 3.21 23.49
CA PRO A 87 -4.71 2.65 23.18
C PRO A 87 -4.98 2.51 21.67
N ALA A 88 -4.42 3.39 20.84
CA ALA A 88 -4.56 3.29 19.39
C ALA A 88 -3.89 2.01 18.86
N ILE A 89 -2.68 1.72 19.36
CA ILE A 89 -1.96 0.49 18.98
C ILE A 89 -2.66 -0.75 19.57
N LYS A 90 -3.18 -0.68 20.80
CA LYS A 90 -3.97 -1.78 21.40
C LYS A 90 -5.17 -2.16 20.51
N ARG A 91 -5.97 -1.18 20.08
CA ARG A 91 -7.10 -1.43 19.16
C ARG A 91 -6.65 -1.91 17.79
N LEU A 92 -5.61 -1.26 17.22
CA LEU A 92 -5.05 -1.67 15.92
C LEU A 92 -4.61 -3.13 15.94
N LEU A 93 -4.00 -3.61 17.02
CA LEU A 93 -3.50 -4.99 17.14
C LEU A 93 -4.53 -5.99 17.67
N GLY A 94 -5.77 -5.57 17.93
CA GLY A 94 -6.82 -6.43 18.47
C GLY A 94 -6.59 -6.86 19.92
N LEU A 95 -5.88 -6.06 20.71
CA LEU A 95 -5.67 -6.26 22.15
C LEU A 95 -6.79 -5.62 22.99
N GLU A 96 -7.56 -4.74 22.37
CA GLU A 96 -8.70 -4.04 22.96
C GLU A 96 -9.86 -4.00 21.96
N GLY A 97 -11.08 -4.27 22.43
CA GLY A 97 -12.29 -4.36 21.60
C GLY A 97 -12.42 -5.67 20.81
N GLU A 98 -13.49 -5.79 20.01
CA GLU A 98 -13.83 -6.99 19.21
C GLU A 98 -13.86 -6.68 17.69
N THR A 99 -12.85 -5.99 17.16
CA THR A 99 -12.83 -5.52 15.76
C THR A 99 -12.88 -6.67 14.75
N GLY A 100 -12.30 -7.84 15.07
CA GLY A 100 -12.32 -9.01 14.19
C GLY A 100 -13.71 -9.63 14.03
N LYS A 101 -14.54 -9.61 15.08
CA LYS A 101 -15.88 -10.25 15.09
C LYS A 101 -16.83 -9.63 14.07
N ASN A 102 -16.77 -8.31 13.89
CA ASN A 102 -17.55 -7.59 12.88
C ASN A 102 -17.15 -7.95 11.43
N LEU A 103 -15.97 -8.56 11.25
CA LEU A 103 -15.46 -9.04 9.96
C LEU A 103 -15.55 -10.57 9.83
N SER A 104 -16.10 -11.27 10.83
CA SER A 104 -16.04 -12.73 10.95
C SER A 104 -14.61 -13.29 10.95
N LEU A 105 -13.65 -12.54 11.51
CA LEU A 105 -12.24 -12.90 11.64
C LEU A 105 -11.83 -13.02 13.11
N SER A 106 -10.65 -13.60 13.36
CA SER A 106 -10.03 -13.52 14.69
C SER A 106 -9.68 -12.08 15.04
N ASN A 107 -9.61 -11.75 16.33
CA ASN A 107 -9.24 -10.39 16.74
C ASN A 107 -7.80 -10.01 16.33
N GLU A 108 -6.95 -11.02 16.10
CA GLU A 108 -5.57 -10.83 15.66
C GLU A 108 -5.42 -10.56 14.15
N TRP A 109 -6.52 -10.40 13.39
CA TRP A 109 -6.48 -10.27 11.93
C TRP A 109 -5.54 -9.15 11.43
N SER A 110 -5.58 -7.98 12.07
CA SER A 110 -4.77 -6.80 11.75
C SER A 110 -3.31 -7.00 12.12
N TYR A 111 -3.05 -7.56 13.31
CA TYR A 111 -1.73 -8.01 13.73
C TYR A 111 -1.12 -8.97 12.70
N ASN A 112 -1.91 -9.94 12.21
CA ASN A 112 -1.47 -10.94 11.25
C ASN A 112 -1.09 -10.34 9.89
N ILE A 113 -1.79 -9.29 9.44
CA ILE A 113 -1.42 -8.53 8.23
C ILE A 113 -0.03 -7.91 8.41
N ILE A 114 0.14 -7.11 9.48
CA ILE A 114 1.38 -6.39 9.74
C ILE A 114 2.55 -7.37 9.93
N LYS A 115 2.32 -8.49 10.63
CA LYS A 115 3.34 -9.51 10.86
C LYS A 115 3.79 -10.19 9.56
N GLN A 116 2.88 -10.43 8.63
CA GLN A 116 3.19 -11.16 7.40
C GLN A 116 3.80 -10.23 6.33
N VAL A 117 3.19 -9.08 6.08
CA VAL A 117 3.53 -8.22 4.93
C VAL A 117 4.02 -6.82 5.31
N GLY A 118 4.05 -6.49 6.61
CA GLY A 118 4.42 -5.16 7.09
C GLY A 118 3.30 -4.13 6.94
N ASN A 119 3.60 -2.89 7.34
CA ASN A 119 2.73 -1.74 7.09
C ASN A 119 2.78 -1.30 5.61
N TYR A 120 2.01 -0.27 5.25
CA TYR A 120 1.93 0.22 3.87
C TYR A 120 3.29 0.67 3.35
N GLY A 121 4.03 1.46 4.13
CA GLY A 121 5.36 1.93 3.79
C GLY A 121 6.35 0.78 3.56
N GLU A 122 6.38 -0.23 4.42
CA GLU A 122 7.24 -1.41 4.25
C GLU A 122 6.93 -2.15 2.94
N SER A 123 5.65 -2.36 2.64
CA SER A 123 5.23 -3.00 1.38
C SER A 123 5.59 -2.13 0.16
N TYR A 124 5.40 -0.81 0.25
CA TYR A 124 5.75 0.12 -0.82
C TYR A 124 7.26 0.08 -1.11
N GLU A 125 8.08 0.24 -0.07
CA GLU A 125 9.55 0.27 -0.18
C GLU A 125 10.13 -1.04 -0.69
N ALA A 126 9.55 -2.18 -0.30
CA ALA A 126 10.01 -3.50 -0.75
C ALA A 126 9.71 -3.78 -2.23
N ASN A 127 8.61 -3.23 -2.77
CA ASN A 127 8.11 -3.62 -4.09
C ASN A 127 8.35 -2.56 -5.17
N VAL A 128 8.13 -1.29 -4.87
CA VAL A 128 8.13 -0.20 -5.87
C VAL A 128 8.96 1.02 -5.46
N GLY A 129 9.43 1.08 -4.22
CA GLY A 129 10.13 2.23 -3.66
C GLY A 129 11.44 2.61 -4.36
N PRO A 130 12.11 3.68 -3.90
CA PRO A 130 13.30 4.22 -4.56
C PRO A 130 14.48 3.26 -4.63
N LYS A 131 14.50 2.25 -3.75
CA LYS A 131 15.56 1.23 -3.69
C LYS A 131 15.27 -0.01 -4.54
N THR A 132 14.13 -0.07 -5.21
CA THR A 132 13.82 -1.15 -6.15
C THR A 132 14.16 -0.73 -7.58
N PRO A 133 14.25 -1.67 -8.54
CA PRO A 133 14.40 -1.32 -9.95
C PRO A 133 13.30 -0.41 -10.50
N VAL A 134 12.11 -0.41 -9.87
CA VAL A 134 11.00 0.49 -10.25
C VAL A 134 11.32 1.93 -9.87
N GLY A 135 11.88 2.15 -8.67
CA GLY A 135 12.47 3.42 -8.27
C GLY A 135 11.48 4.55 -8.05
N LEU A 136 10.27 4.26 -7.55
CA LEU A 136 9.25 5.28 -7.30
C LEU A 136 9.43 5.94 -5.93
N GLY A 137 9.43 7.27 -5.91
CA GLY A 137 9.21 8.03 -4.68
C GLY A 137 7.75 7.97 -4.25
N ARG A 138 7.49 8.20 -2.95
CA ARG A 138 6.14 8.10 -2.36
C ARG A 138 5.12 9.03 -3.01
N GLY A 139 5.46 10.29 -3.26
CA GLY A 139 4.56 11.27 -3.89
C GLY A 139 3.18 11.32 -3.20
N LEU A 140 2.11 11.18 -3.99
CA LEU A 140 0.74 11.11 -3.47
C LEU A 140 0.50 9.92 -2.52
N ASN A 141 1.24 8.81 -2.68
CA ASN A 141 1.18 7.65 -1.79
C ASN A 141 1.93 7.84 -0.47
N GLN A 142 2.32 9.07 -0.13
CA GLN A 142 2.81 9.42 1.20
C GLN A 142 1.63 9.51 2.20
N LEU A 143 1.91 9.33 3.49
CA LEU A 143 0.94 9.59 4.56
C LEU A 143 0.40 11.02 4.47
N TRP A 144 -0.87 11.20 4.81
CA TRP A 144 -1.52 12.51 4.84
C TRP A 144 -0.80 13.51 5.75
N THR A 145 -0.28 13.05 6.89
CA THR A 145 0.55 13.84 7.82
C THR A 145 1.91 14.26 7.26
N LYS A 146 2.31 13.69 6.12
CA LYS A 146 3.59 13.93 5.43
C LYS A 146 3.39 14.49 4.02
N GLY A 147 2.22 15.09 3.75
CA GLY A 147 1.93 15.79 2.49
C GLY A 147 1.42 14.91 1.34
N GLY A 148 1.14 13.62 1.58
CA GLY A 148 0.44 12.77 0.62
C GLY A 148 -1.07 12.71 0.86
N ILE A 149 -1.73 11.72 0.27
CA ILE A 149 -3.20 11.54 0.35
C ILE A 149 -3.62 10.23 1.02
N LEU A 150 -2.68 9.43 1.52
CA LEU A 150 -3.04 8.21 2.25
C LEU A 150 -3.53 8.56 3.64
N TYR A 151 -4.83 8.41 3.82
CA TYR A 151 -5.57 8.66 5.05
C TYR A 151 -6.41 7.43 5.38
N ALA A 152 -6.10 6.76 6.49
CA ALA A 152 -6.91 5.67 6.99
C ALA A 152 -7.89 6.19 8.05
N PRO A 153 -9.18 5.82 7.99
CA PRO A 153 -10.05 5.91 9.15
C PRO A 153 -9.44 5.12 10.32
N PRO A 154 -9.48 5.65 11.55
CA PRO A 154 -8.91 4.96 12.70
C PRO A 154 -9.66 3.64 12.97
N VAL A 155 -8.93 2.59 13.33
CA VAL A 155 -9.51 1.34 13.87
C VAL A 155 -10.08 1.63 15.27
N ARG A 156 -11.38 1.89 15.32
CA ARG A 156 -12.14 2.24 16.53
C ARG A 156 -13.58 1.76 16.48
#